data_AF-A0A434L863-F1
#
_entry.id   AF-A0A434L863-F1
#
_cell.length_a   1.000
_cell.length_b   1.000
_cell.length_c   1.000
_cell.angle_alpha   90.00
_cell.angle_beta   90.00
_cell.angle_gamma   90.00
#
_symmetry.space_group_name_H-M   'P 1'
#
loop_
_entity.id
_entity.type
_entity.pdbx_description
1 polymer ?
#
loop_
_entity_poly.entity_id
_entity_poly.type
_entity_poly.pdbx_seq_one_letter_code
_entity_poly.pdbx_strand_id
1 'polypeptide(L)'
;FWPLMGAVVAAGSVLFIAVTALLSLGYVAPAARLANAWDTRLGGSLADAVSCNAVVKGFGAEEREQTRLAKVVARWRARTRRTWVRGTINGTTQGSMLLLLRAAVIGLSLLLWSWGQASAGDVTFVLTSFFVLQGYLRDIGTHIRNLQRSIN
;
A
#
# COMPACT_ATOMS: atom_id res chain seq x y z
N PHE A 1 -18.55 -16.28 26.53
CA PHE A 1 -18.42 -14.87 26.08
C PHE A 1 -17.11 -14.63 25.33
N TRP A 2 -15.96 -14.98 25.90
CA TRP A 2 -14.63 -14.99 25.25
C TRP A 2 -14.53 -15.55 23.81
N PRO A 3 -15.14 -16.71 23.47
CA PRO A 3 -15.05 -17.25 22.10
C PRO A 3 -15.78 -16.40 21.05
N LEU A 4 -16.81 -15.64 21.42
CA LEU A 4 -17.55 -14.79 20.48
C LEU A 4 -16.70 -13.59 20.04
N MET A 5 -16.02 -12.94 20.98
CA MET A 5 -15.09 -11.84 20.67
C MET A 5 -13.87 -12.34 19.90
N GLY A 6 -13.34 -13.51 20.28
CA GLY A 6 -12.28 -14.18 19.53
C GLY A 6 -12.69 -14.49 18.09
N ALA A 7 -13.91 -14.98 17.87
CA ALA A 7 -14.44 -15.26 16.54
C ALA A 7 -14.59 -13.98 15.69
N VAL A 8 -15.07 -12.89 16.27
CA VAL A 8 -15.18 -11.59 15.57
C VAL A 8 -13.80 -11.06 15.16
N VAL A 9 -12.83 -11.10 16.09
CA VAL A 9 -11.46 -10.66 15.80
C VAL A 9 -10.80 -11.56 14.75
N ALA A 10 -10.95 -12.89 14.85
CA ALA A 10 -10.39 -13.83 13.90
C ALA A 10 -11.00 -13.66 12.50
N ALA A 11 -12.33 -13.60 12.39
CA ALA A 11 -13.03 -13.39 11.12
C ALA A 11 -12.67 -12.04 10.50
N GLY A 12 -12.66 -10.97 11.30
CA GLY A 12 -12.26 -9.63 10.86
C GLY A 12 -10.79 -9.57 10.39
N SER A 13 -9.90 -10.29 11.07
CA SER A 13 -8.49 -10.38 10.70
C SER A 13 -8.30 -11.14 9.38
N VAL A 14 -8.96 -12.28 9.20
CA VAL A 14 -8.92 -13.07 7.95
C VAL A 14 -9.45 -12.24 6.79
N LEU A 15 -10.59 -11.57 6.96
CA LEU A 15 -11.18 -10.71 5.94
C LEU A 15 -10.23 -9.55 5.60
N PHE A 16 -9.63 -8.92 6.61
CA PHE A 16 -8.66 -7.84 6.42
C PHE A 16 -7.43 -8.31 5.62
N ILE A 17 -6.86 -9.46 5.98
CA ILE A 17 -5.71 -10.03 5.27
C ILE A 17 -6.07 -10.34 3.82
N ALA A 18 -7.22 -10.97 3.58
CA ALA A 18 -7.68 -11.34 2.24
C ALA A 18 -7.85 -10.10 1.33
N VAL A 19 -8.55 -9.07 1.82
CA VAL A 19 -8.78 -7.83 1.07
C VAL A 19 -7.46 -7.08 0.82
N THR A 20 -6.59 -7.01 1.84
CA THR A 20 -5.27 -6.38 1.75
C THR A 20 -4.39 -7.07 0.70
N ALA A 21 -4.39 -8.40 0.69
CA ALA A 21 -3.64 -9.20 -0.28
C ALA A 21 -4.19 -9.00 -1.71
N LEU A 22 -5.51 -9.08 -1.89
CA LEU A 22 -6.14 -8.89 -3.20
C LEU A 22 -5.88 -7.50 -3.79
N LEU A 23 -6.01 -6.43 -3.00
CA LEU A 23 -5.73 -5.07 -3.46
C LEU A 23 -4.24 -4.85 -3.74
N SER A 24 -3.36 -5.34 -2.86
CA SER A 24 -1.92 -5.19 -3.03
C SER A 24 -1.41 -5.92 -4.28
N LEU A 25 -1.86 -7.16 -4.48
CA LEU A 25 -1.39 -8.04 -5.57
C LEU A 25 -2.12 -7.79 -6.89
N GLY A 26 -3.44 -7.62 -6.86
CA GLY A 26 -4.27 -7.47 -8.06
C GLY A 26 -4.31 -6.05 -8.61
N TYR A 27 -4.23 -5.03 -7.75
CA TYR A 27 -4.46 -3.64 -8.16
C TYR A 27 -3.21 -2.76 -8.16
N VAL A 28 -2.38 -2.86 -7.11
CA VAL A 28 -1.19 -2.02 -6.93
C VAL A 28 0.03 -2.61 -7.65
N ALA A 29 0.33 -3.90 -7.46
CA ALA A 29 1.50 -4.54 -8.04
C ALA A 29 1.62 -4.41 -9.58
N PRO A 30 0.57 -4.63 -10.40
CA PRO A 30 0.70 -4.48 -11.85
C PRO A 30 0.98 -3.03 -12.28
N ALA A 31 0.40 -2.04 -11.59
CA ALA A 31 0.68 -0.63 -11.86
C ALA A 31 2.11 -0.24 -11.47
N ALA A 32 2.61 -0.78 -10.36
CA ALA A 32 3.98 -0.57 -9.91
C ALA A 32 5.00 -1.16 -10.89
N ARG A 33 4.78 -2.38 -11.42
CA ARG A 33 5.65 -2.98 -12.45
C ARG A 33 5.75 -2.10 -13.69
N LEU A 34 4.62 -1.56 -14.16
CA LEU A 34 4.61 -0.67 -15.32
C LEU A 34 5.35 0.65 -15.03
N ALA A 35 5.16 1.25 -13.85
CA ALA A 35 5.87 2.46 -13.45
C ALA A 35 7.39 2.23 -13.38
N ASN A 36 7.83 1.12 -12.79
CA ASN A 36 9.25 0.77 -12.68
C ASN A 36 9.91 0.60 -14.05
N ALA A 37 9.23 -0.02 -15.02
CA ALA A 37 9.75 -0.15 -16.38
C ALA A 37 9.94 1.22 -17.07
N TRP A 38 9.06 2.19 -16.79
CA TRP A 38 9.21 3.56 -17.28
C TRP A 38 10.30 4.33 -16.55
N ASP A 39 10.56 4.01 -15.29
CA ASP A 39 11.65 4.59 -14.50
C ASP A 39 13.02 4.19 -15.06
N THR A 40 13.20 2.90 -15.39
CA THR A 40 14.40 2.43 -16.10
C THR A 40 14.58 3.10 -17.46
N ARG A 41 13.49 3.28 -18.23
CA ARG A 41 13.56 3.98 -19.53
C ARG A 41 13.91 5.45 -19.39
N LEU A 42 13.39 6.13 -18.35
CA LEU A 42 13.75 7.51 -18.05
C LEU A 42 15.24 7.61 -17.70
N GLY A 43 15.72 6.73 -16.81
CA GLY A 43 17.13 6.64 -16.43
C GLY A 43 18.06 6.44 -17.64
N GLY A 44 17.72 5.52 -18.54
CA GLY A 44 18.46 5.30 -19.79
C GLY A 44 18.46 6.54 -20.69
N SER A 45 17.31 7.18 -20.88
CA SER A 45 17.22 8.40 -21.72
C SER A 45 18.00 9.59 -21.16
N LEU A 46 18.10 9.69 -19.82
CA LEU A 46 18.90 10.72 -19.15
C LEU A 46 20.39 10.43 -19.31
N ALA A 47 20.81 9.17 -19.15
CA ALA A 47 22.20 8.78 -19.37
C ALA A 47 22.65 9.10 -20.81
N ASP A 48 21.85 8.73 -21.80
CA ASP A 48 22.12 9.03 -23.22
C ASP A 48 22.25 10.54 -23.47
N ALA A 49 21.33 11.34 -22.91
CA ALA A 49 21.33 12.79 -23.11
C ALA A 49 22.56 13.48 -22.49
N VAL A 50 23.07 12.96 -21.36
CA VAL A 50 24.29 13.45 -20.74
C VAL A 50 25.52 13.00 -21.54
N SER A 51 25.59 11.73 -21.93
CA SER A 51 26.71 11.18 -22.70
C SER A 51 26.85 11.82 -24.09
N CYS A 52 25.73 12.14 -24.75
CA CYS A 52 25.74 12.75 -26.09
C CYS A 52 25.68 14.29 -26.08
N ASN A 53 25.81 14.95 -24.92
CA ASN A 53 25.62 16.39 -24.80
C ASN A 53 26.54 17.20 -25.74
N ALA A 54 27.82 16.82 -25.83
CA ALA A 54 28.79 17.49 -26.71
C ALA A 54 28.39 17.41 -28.19
N VAL A 55 27.82 16.29 -28.64
CA VAL A 55 27.32 16.11 -30.00
C VAL A 55 26.09 16.98 -30.25
N VAL A 56 25.14 16.99 -29.31
CA VAL A 56 23.93 17.83 -29.40
C VAL A 56 24.30 19.31 -29.51
N LYS A 57 25.26 19.77 -28.70
CA LYS A 57 25.81 21.12 -28.73
C LYS A 57 26.52 21.43 -30.05
N GLY A 58 27.34 20.50 -30.54
CA GLY A 58 28.08 20.65 -31.81
C GLY A 58 27.18 20.82 -33.04
N PHE A 59 25.99 20.22 -33.03
CA PHE A 59 24.99 20.35 -34.11
C PHE A 59 23.88 21.37 -33.83
N GLY A 60 23.92 22.11 -32.71
CA GLY A 60 22.85 23.04 -32.31
C GLY A 60 21.47 22.37 -32.13
N ALA A 61 21.43 21.06 -31.87
CA ALA A 61 20.20 20.26 -31.85
C ALA A 61 19.48 20.25 -30.49
N GLU A 62 19.68 21.29 -29.69
CA GLU A 62 19.29 21.34 -28.28
C GLU A 62 17.78 21.30 -28.09
N GLU A 63 17.03 22.11 -28.84
CA GLU A 63 15.57 22.12 -28.77
C GLU A 63 14.97 20.77 -29.16
N ARG A 64 15.58 20.08 -30.13
CA ARG A 64 15.16 18.75 -30.56
C ARG A 64 15.32 17.73 -29.43
N GLU A 65 16.46 17.74 -28.75
CA GLU A 65 16.73 16.82 -27.64
C GLU A 65 15.89 17.15 -26.41
N GLN A 66 15.70 18.44 -26.09
CA GLN A 66 14.81 18.86 -25.02
C GLN A 66 13.36 18.42 -25.26
N THR A 67 12.86 18.54 -26.50
CA THR A 67 11.51 18.09 -26.87
C THR A 67 11.39 16.56 -26.75
N ARG A 68 12.43 15.81 -27.12
CA ARG A 68 12.49 14.34 -26.97
C ARG A 68 12.42 13.94 -25.50
N LEU A 69 13.25 14.52 -24.65
CA LEU A 69 13.25 14.26 -23.20
C LEU A 69 11.93 14.65 -22.55
N ALA A 70 11.36 15.81 -22.90
CA ALA A 70 10.08 16.27 -22.37
C ALA A 70 8.95 15.25 -22.64
N LYS A 71 8.93 14.63 -23.82
CA LYS A 71 7.98 13.55 -24.14
C LYS A 71 8.16 12.31 -23.25
N VAL A 72 9.40 11.91 -22.98
CA VAL A 72 9.70 10.76 -22.10
C VAL A 72 9.28 11.06 -20.66
N VAL A 73 9.63 12.24 -20.15
CA VAL A 73 9.25 12.71 -18.80
C VAL A 73 7.74 12.80 -18.65
N ALA A 74 7.02 13.34 -19.65
CA ALA A 74 5.57 13.45 -19.60
C ALA A 74 4.89 12.06 -19.50
N ARG A 75 5.39 11.08 -20.26
CA ARG A 75 4.89 9.68 -20.21
C ARG A 75 5.19 9.03 -18.86
N TRP A 76 6.41 9.19 -18.33
CA TRP A 76 6.78 8.71 -17.01
C TRP A 76 5.87 9.33 -15.93
N ARG A 77 5.73 10.67 -15.89
CA ARG A 77 4.88 11.38 -14.92
C ARG A 77 3.43 10.86 -14.91
N ALA A 78 2.83 10.67 -16.09
CA ALA A 78 1.47 10.18 -16.19
C ALA A 78 1.30 8.77 -15.61
N ARG A 79 2.29 7.89 -15.77
CA ARG A 79 2.27 6.51 -15.26
C ARG A 79 2.59 6.46 -13.77
N THR A 80 3.60 7.20 -13.32
CA THR A 80 3.96 7.32 -11.90
C THR A 80 2.80 7.87 -11.08
N ARG A 81 2.09 8.91 -11.60
CA ARG A 81 0.89 9.45 -10.93
C ARG A 81 -0.22 8.42 -10.76
N ARG A 82 -0.47 7.58 -11.78
CA ARG A 82 -1.48 6.51 -11.68
C ARG A 82 -1.10 5.51 -10.59
N THR A 83 0.16 5.11 -10.51
CA THR A 83 0.63 4.19 -9.46
C THR A 83 0.53 4.82 -8.07
N TRP A 84 0.88 6.10 -7.95
CA TRP A 84 0.71 6.87 -6.71
C TRP A 84 -0.74 6.86 -6.22
N VAL A 85 -1.69 7.24 -7.08
CA VAL A 85 -3.11 7.25 -6.72
C VAL A 85 -3.60 5.86 -6.31
N ARG A 86 -3.18 4.80 -7.01
CA ARG A 86 -3.53 3.42 -6.63
C ARG A 86 -2.94 3.00 -5.30
N GLY A 87 -1.70 3.40 -5.02
CA GLY A 87 -1.05 3.19 -3.73
C GLY A 87 -1.78 3.91 -2.59
N THR A 88 -2.16 5.17 -2.82
CA THR A 88 -2.96 5.97 -1.86
C THR A 88 -4.30 5.32 -1.60
N ILE A 89 -5.07 4.95 -2.63
CA ILE A 89 -6.38 4.27 -2.47
C ILE A 89 -6.21 3.01 -1.65
N ASN A 90 -5.23 2.15 -1.97
CA ASN A 90 -4.99 0.94 -1.21
C ASN A 90 -4.64 1.23 0.26
N GLY A 91 -3.80 2.23 0.53
CA GLY A 91 -3.49 2.67 1.90
C GLY A 91 -4.72 3.18 2.65
N THR A 92 -5.54 4.01 2.00
CA THR A 92 -6.79 4.53 2.58
C THR A 92 -7.77 3.40 2.87
N THR A 93 -7.99 2.46 1.93
CA THR A 93 -8.88 1.31 2.15
C THR A 93 -8.43 0.45 3.32
N GLN A 94 -7.12 0.15 3.43
CA GLN A 94 -6.58 -0.60 4.56
C GLN A 94 -6.77 0.17 5.89
N GLY A 95 -6.50 1.47 5.89
CA GLY A 95 -6.70 2.33 7.07
C GLY A 95 -8.17 2.37 7.52
N SER A 96 -9.10 2.57 6.59
CA SER A 96 -10.55 2.59 6.87
C SER A 96 -11.04 1.23 7.39
N MET A 97 -10.56 0.13 6.83
CA MET A 97 -10.96 -1.21 7.27
C MET A 97 -10.48 -1.52 8.69
N LEU A 98 -9.24 -1.13 9.02
CA LEU A 98 -8.73 -1.22 10.40
C LEU A 98 -9.51 -0.33 11.38
N LEU A 99 -9.94 0.85 10.93
CA LEU A 99 -10.77 1.75 11.74
C LEU A 99 -12.13 1.13 12.04
N LEU A 100 -12.79 0.55 11.03
CA LEU A 100 -14.07 -0.14 11.18
C LEU A 100 -13.94 -1.34 12.12
N LEU A 101 -12.89 -2.14 11.97
CA LEU A 101 -12.63 -3.27 12.87
C LEU A 101 -12.42 -2.80 14.31
N ARG A 102 -11.66 -1.72 14.52
CA ARG A 102 -11.47 -1.12 15.85
C ARG A 102 -12.80 -0.64 16.44
N ALA A 103 -13.62 0.05 15.66
CA ALA A 103 -14.93 0.52 16.10
C ALA A 103 -15.86 -0.64 16.49
N ALA A 104 -15.85 -1.73 15.70
CA ALA A 104 -16.62 -2.94 15.99
C ALA A 104 -16.17 -3.62 17.29
N VAL A 105 -14.86 -3.76 17.52
CA VAL A 105 -14.31 -4.36 18.75
C VAL A 105 -14.68 -3.51 19.96
N ILE A 106 -14.46 -2.19 19.92
CA ILE A 106 -14.84 -1.28 21.01
C ILE A 106 -16.35 -1.33 21.28
N GLY A 107 -17.17 -1.27 20.23
CA GLY A 107 -18.62 -1.29 20.35
C GLY A 107 -19.14 -2.58 20.99
N LEU A 108 -18.64 -3.75 20.56
CA LEU A 108 -19.00 -5.03 21.16
C LEU A 108 -18.53 -5.16 22.62
N SER A 109 -17.33 -4.68 22.93
CA SER A 109 -16.82 -4.64 24.31
C SER A 109 -17.73 -3.81 25.22
N LEU A 110 -18.15 -2.63 24.79
CA LEU A 110 -19.02 -1.75 25.56
C LEU A 110 -20.44 -2.33 25.70
N LEU A 111 -20.99 -2.96 24.65
CA LEU A 111 -22.28 -3.63 24.71
C LEU A 111 -22.28 -4.78 25.72
N LEU A 112 -21.24 -5.63 25.70
CA LEU A 112 -21.09 -6.74 26.66
C LEU A 112 -20.92 -6.24 28.09
N TRP A 113 -20.19 -5.14 28.28
CA TRP A 113 -20.06 -4.49 29.59
C TRP A 113 -21.41 -3.95 30.07
N SER A 114 -22.19 -3.32 29.18
CA SER A 114 -23.52 -2.79 29.52
C SER A 114 -24.53 -3.87 29.93
N TRP A 115 -24.37 -5.09 29.43
CA TRP A 115 -25.19 -6.24 29.81
C TRP A 115 -24.68 -6.98 31.06
N GLY A 116 -23.62 -6.49 31.71
CA GLY A 116 -23.01 -7.13 32.88
C GLY A 116 -22.28 -8.44 32.58
N GLN A 117 -22.05 -8.75 31.30
CA GLN A 117 -21.44 -10.00 30.82
C GLN A 117 -19.91 -9.94 30.74
N ALA A 118 -19.31 -8.75 30.90
CA ALA A 118 -17.87 -8.53 30.86
C ALA A 118 -17.43 -7.61 32.01
N SER A 119 -16.28 -7.89 32.63
CA SER A 119 -15.67 -6.98 33.60
C SER A 119 -14.90 -5.87 32.89
N ALA A 120 -14.62 -4.77 33.61
CA ALA A 120 -13.76 -3.70 33.07
C ALA A 120 -12.39 -4.23 32.63
N GLY A 121 -11.82 -5.21 33.35
CA GLY A 121 -10.52 -5.83 33.04
C GLY A 121 -10.53 -6.62 31.73
N ASP A 122 -11.64 -7.31 31.42
CA ASP A 122 -11.78 -8.09 30.19
C ASP A 122 -11.79 -7.17 28.97
N VAL A 123 -12.44 -6.01 29.10
CA VAL A 123 -12.48 -4.97 28.07
C VAL A 123 -11.08 -4.41 27.81
N THR A 124 -10.34 -4.06 28.87
CA THR A 124 -8.96 -3.55 28.72
C THR A 124 -8.05 -4.59 28.08
N PHE A 125 -8.15 -5.86 28.49
CA PHE A 125 -7.37 -6.95 27.93
C PHE A 125 -7.61 -7.11 26.42
N VAL A 126 -8.88 -7.23 26.01
CA VAL A 126 -9.26 -7.40 24.60
C VAL A 126 -8.79 -6.22 23.75
N LEU A 127 -8.97 -4.98 24.24
CA LEU A 127 -8.51 -3.80 23.51
C LEU A 127 -6.99 -3.81 23.34
N THR A 128 -6.24 -4.12 24.39
CA THR A 128 -4.77 -4.13 24.37
C THR A 128 -4.24 -5.22 23.45
N SER A 129 -4.77 -6.44 23.54
CA SER A 129 -4.42 -7.54 22.63
C SER A 129 -4.74 -7.21 21.17
N PHE A 130 -5.88 -6.54 20.92
CA PHE A 130 -6.24 -6.10 19.58
C PHE A 130 -5.26 -5.05 19.02
N PHE A 131 -4.82 -4.09 19.84
CA PHE A 131 -3.79 -3.12 19.43
C PHE A 131 -2.49 -3.80 18.98
N VAL A 132 -2.05 -4.83 19.71
CA VAL A 132 -0.87 -5.62 19.36
C VAL A 132 -1.07 -6.37 18.04
N LEU A 133 -2.19 -7.08 17.88
CA LEU A 133 -2.54 -7.79 16.64
C LEU A 133 -2.64 -6.85 15.44
N GLN A 134 -3.20 -5.66 15.65
CA GLN A 134 -3.33 -4.63 14.62
C GLN A 134 -1.96 -4.16 14.10
N GLY A 135 -0.95 -4.10 14.96
CA GLY A 135 0.43 -3.82 14.54
C GLY A 135 0.91 -4.84 13.51
N TYR A 136 0.82 -6.13 13.82
CA TYR A 136 1.22 -7.20 12.92
C TYR A 136 0.44 -7.24 11.61
N LEU A 137 -0.87 -7.00 11.65
CA LEU A 137 -1.71 -6.98 10.45
C LEU A 137 -1.30 -5.89 9.45
N ARG A 138 -0.87 -4.73 9.94
CA ARG A 138 -0.40 -3.62 9.10
C ARG A 138 0.88 -4.00 8.35
N ASP A 139 1.77 -4.75 8.99
CA ASP A 139 3.06 -5.13 8.45
C ASP A 139 2.98 -6.37 7.53
N ILE A 140 1.91 -7.16 7.61
CA ILE A 140 1.73 -8.33 6.75
C ILE A 140 1.78 -7.98 5.25
N GLY A 141 1.27 -6.81 4.86
CA GLY A 141 1.28 -6.35 3.48
C GLY A 141 2.69 -6.08 2.94
N THR A 142 3.61 -5.57 3.77
CA THR A 142 5.01 -5.38 3.39
C THR A 142 5.76 -6.70 3.34
N HIS A 143 5.49 -7.63 4.28
CA HIS A 143 6.07 -8.97 4.26
C HIS A 143 5.70 -9.77 3.00
N ILE A 144 4.43 -9.73 2.56
CA ILE A 144 3.99 -10.39 1.32
C ILE A 144 4.73 -9.82 0.11
N ARG A 145 4.85 -8.48 0.01
CA ARG A 145 5.56 -7.83 -1.10
C ARG A 145 7.05 -8.15 -1.12
N ASN A 146 7.68 -8.27 0.05
CA ASN A 146 9.09 -8.63 0.17
C ASN A 146 9.32 -10.09 -0.22
N LEU A 147 8.47 -11.01 0.24
CA LEU A 147 8.51 -12.42 -0.17
C LEU A 147 8.40 -12.59 -1.68
N GLN A 148 7.47 -11.89 -2.33
CA GLN A 148 7.35 -11.93 -3.80
C GLN A 148 8.59 -11.43 -4.53
N ARG A 149 9.31 -10.44 -3.98
CA ARG A 149 10.56 -9.91 -4.56
C ARG A 149 11.77 -10.81 -4.33
N SER A 150 11.71 -11.74 -3.38
CA SER A 150 12.81 -12.69 -3.12
C SER A 150 12.68 -13.96 -3.97
N ILE A 151 11.47 -14.28 -4.44
CA ILE A 151 11.21 -15.47 -5.26
C ILE A 151 11.33 -15.16 -6.77
N ASN A 152 11.03 -13.93 -7.18
CA ASN A 152 11.31 -13.39 -8.52
C ASN A 152 12.72 -12.84 -8.62
#